data_AF-A0A924XUC6-F1
#
_entry.id   AF-A0A924XUC6-F1
#
_cell.length_a   1.000
_cell.length_b   1.000
_cell.length_c   1.000
_cell.angle_alpha   90.00
_cell.angle_beta   90.00
_cell.angle_gamma   90.00
#
_symmetry.space_group_name_H-M   'P 1'
#
loop_
_entity.id
_entity.type
_entity.pdbx_description
1 polymer ?
#
loop_
_entity_poly.entity_id
_entity_poly.type
_entity_poly.pdbx_seq_one_letter_code
_entity_poly.pdbx_strand_id
1 'polypeptide(L)'
;MAVETDRLISATPSSVQEEQIERSLRPATLAEYVGQDKIRAQLEIFIQAARGRAEALDHVLLFGPPGLGKTTLAHILAREMGV
;
A
#
# COMPACT_ATOMS: atom_id res chain seq x y z
N MET A 1 15.43 24.14 -18.32
CA MET A 1 14.35 24.56 -17.41
C MET A 1 13.76 23.29 -16.82
N ALA A 2 14.30 22.82 -15.69
CA ALA A 2 13.76 21.65 -15.01
C ALA A 2 12.44 22.09 -14.37
N VAL A 3 11.33 21.47 -14.76
CA VAL A 3 10.06 21.66 -14.05
C VAL A 3 10.25 20.97 -12.70
N GLU A 4 10.58 21.75 -11.69
CA GLU A 4 10.53 21.36 -10.30
C GLU A 4 9.06 21.03 -10.02
N THR A 5 8.71 19.72 -10.01
CA THR A 5 7.42 19.27 -9.52
C THR A 5 7.43 19.43 -8.01
N ASP A 6 7.36 20.67 -7.55
CA ASP A 6 7.11 20.98 -6.15
C ASP A 6 5.78 20.32 -5.79
N ARG A 7 5.83 19.34 -4.89
CA ARG A 7 4.62 18.67 -4.40
C ARG A 7 3.91 19.67 -3.49
N LEU A 8 3.09 20.53 -4.08
CA LEU A 8 2.25 21.52 -3.39
C LEU A 8 1.29 20.90 -2.35
N ILE A 9 1.14 19.58 -2.34
CA ILE A 9 0.26 18.82 -1.44
C ILE A 9 1.06 17.66 -0.85
N SER A 10 1.93 17.96 0.11
CA SER A 10 2.48 16.95 1.01
C SER A 10 1.58 16.87 2.24
N ALA A 11 1.02 15.69 2.50
CA ALA A 11 0.30 15.42 3.75
C ALA A 11 1.33 15.25 4.87
N THR A 12 1.82 16.37 5.40
CA THR A 12 2.62 16.37 6.62
C THR A 12 1.64 16.45 7.80
N PRO A 13 1.58 15.45 8.68
CA PRO A 13 0.64 15.48 9.81
C PRO A 13 0.95 16.69 10.70
N SER A 14 -0.08 17.40 11.14
CA SER A 14 0.05 18.56 12.02
C SER A 14 0.34 18.17 13.47
N SER A 15 0.10 16.91 13.83
CA SER A 15 0.39 16.34 15.15
C SER A 15 0.57 14.82 15.11
N VAL A 16 1.20 14.26 16.14
CA VAL A 16 1.32 12.80 16.33
C VAL A 16 -0.06 12.13 16.42
N GLN A 17 -1.03 12.81 17.02
CA GLN A 17 -2.37 12.28 17.21
C GLN A 17 -3.14 12.20 15.88
N GLU A 18 -2.96 13.18 15.00
CA GLU A 18 -3.50 13.13 13.63
C GLU A 18 -2.87 11.99 12.83
N GLU A 19 -1.55 11.79 12.93
CA GLU A 19 -0.86 10.69 12.27
C GLU A 19 -1.39 9.32 12.73
N GLN A 20 -1.63 9.16 14.04
CA GLN A 20 -2.21 7.93 14.59
C GLN A 20 -3.63 7.68 14.06
N ILE A 21 -4.46 8.72 13.98
CA ILE A 21 -5.81 8.62 13.41
C ILE A 21 -5.73 8.24 11.93
N GLU A 22 -4.90 8.92 11.14
CA GLU A 22 -4.74 8.62 9.72
C GLU A 22 -4.29 7.17 9.48
N ARG A 23 -3.33 6.68 10.28
CA ARG A 23 -2.90 5.27 10.22
C ARG A 23 -4.04 4.31 10.54
N SER A 24 -4.91 4.64 11.49
CA SER A 24 -6.06 3.80 11.85
C SER A 24 -7.14 3.73 10.77
N LEU A 25 -7.20 4.72 9.88
CA LEU A 25 -8.13 4.76 8.74
C LEU A 25 -7.63 3.94 7.54
N ARG A 26 -6.35 3.53 7.51
CA ARG A 26 -5.81 2.75 6.41
C ARG A 26 -6.33 1.30 6.50
N PRO A 27 -6.79 0.71 5.38
CA PRO A 27 -7.20 -0.68 5.37
C PRO A 27 -6.04 -1.58 5.77
N ALA A 28 -6.35 -2.56 6.61
CA ALA A 28 -5.39 -3.49 7.17
C ALA A 28 -5.14 -4.71 6.28
N THR A 29 -6.17 -5.13 5.54
CA THR A 29 -6.15 -6.35 4.71
C THR A 29 -6.43 -6.05 3.25
N LEU A 30 -6.08 -6.98 2.36
CA LEU A 30 -6.39 -6.81 0.93
C LEU A 30 -7.90 -6.81 0.64
N ALA A 31 -8.68 -7.45 1.51
CA ALA A 31 -10.13 -7.47 1.46
C ALA A 31 -10.75 -6.10 1.77
N GLU A 32 -10.16 -5.35 2.71
CA GLU A 32 -10.60 -3.99 3.09
C GLU A 32 -10.16 -2.91 2.10
N TYR A 33 -9.21 -3.20 1.21
CA TYR A 33 -8.75 -2.22 0.23
C TYR A 33 -9.82 -1.97 -0.85
N VAL A 34 -10.30 -0.74 -0.95
CA VAL A 34 -11.40 -0.37 -1.86
C VAL A 34 -10.86 0.15 -3.19
N GLY A 35 -11.45 -0.33 -4.29
CA GLY A 35 -11.06 0.01 -5.66
C GLY A 35 -9.83 -0.77 -6.14
N GLN A 36 -9.24 -0.34 -7.26
CA GLN A 36 -8.07 -0.99 -7.87
C GLN A 36 -8.25 -2.49 -8.12
N ASP A 37 -9.45 -2.93 -8.55
CA ASP A 37 -9.85 -4.34 -8.59
C ASP A 37 -8.85 -5.24 -9.34
N LYS A 38 -8.27 -4.74 -10.44
CA LYS A 38 -7.24 -5.46 -11.20
C LYS A 38 -5.99 -5.77 -10.37
N ILE A 39 -5.50 -4.78 -9.63
CA ILE A 39 -4.31 -4.92 -8.78
C ILE A 39 -4.63 -5.86 -7.61
N ARG A 40 -5.81 -5.70 -6.99
CA ARG A 40 -6.26 -6.57 -5.89
C ARG A 40 -6.30 -8.03 -6.31
N ALA A 41 -6.95 -8.34 -7.42
CA ALA A 41 -7.05 -9.71 -7.93
C ALA A 41 -5.66 -10.31 -8.23
N GLN A 42 -4.75 -9.52 -8.81
CA GLN A 42 -3.40 -9.98 -9.11
C GLN A 42 -2.57 -10.24 -7.84
N LEU A 43 -2.64 -9.33 -6.86
CA LEU A 43 -1.96 -9.51 -5.58
C LEU A 43 -2.51 -10.69 -4.80
N GLU A 44 -3.82 -10.91 -4.83
CA GLU A 44 -4.45 -12.08 -4.20
C GLU A 44 -3.87 -13.39 -4.74
N ILE A 45 -3.76 -13.52 -6.07
CA ILE A 45 -3.12 -14.69 -6.71
C ILE A 45 -1.67 -14.87 -6.24
N PHE A 46 -0.87 -13.80 -6.21
CA PHE A 46 0.53 -13.88 -5.80
C PHE A 46 0.70 -14.25 -4.34
N ILE A 47 -0.08 -13.64 -3.44
CA ILE A 47 -0.06 -13.93 -2.00
C ILE A 47 -0.44 -15.39 -1.76
N GLN A 48 -1.53 -15.86 -2.37
CA GLN A 48 -1.97 -17.25 -2.21
C GLN A 48 -0.93 -18.23 -2.75
N ALA A 49 -0.30 -17.92 -3.87
CA ALA A 49 0.75 -18.75 -4.45
C ALA A 49 2.00 -18.82 -3.55
N ALA A 50 2.47 -17.68 -3.04
CA ALA A 50 3.64 -17.63 -2.13
C ALA A 50 3.36 -18.35 -0.81
N ARG A 51 2.18 -18.12 -0.21
CA ARG A 51 1.73 -18.82 1.01
C ARG A 51 1.59 -20.33 0.78
N GLY A 52 1.05 -20.74 -0.37
CA GLY A 52 0.91 -22.15 -0.73
C GLY A 52 2.25 -22.86 -0.88
N ARG A 53 3.31 -22.15 -1.25
CA ARG A 53 4.69 -22.67 -1.30
C ARG A 53 5.48 -22.50 0.00
N ALA A 54 4.93 -21.81 1.00
CA ALA A 54 5.64 -21.41 2.21
C ALA A 54 6.93 -20.60 1.92
N GLU A 55 6.87 -19.74 0.91
CA GLU A 55 7.98 -18.90 0.46
C GLU A 55 7.66 -17.41 0.65
N ALA A 56 8.69 -16.57 0.53
CA ALA A 56 8.50 -15.13 0.45
C ALA A 56 7.71 -14.75 -0.81
N LEU A 57 7.01 -13.61 -0.74
CA LEU A 57 6.40 -13.01 -1.92
C LEU A 57 7.50 -12.56 -2.89
N ASP A 58 7.28 -12.76 -4.19
CA ASP A 58 8.16 -12.23 -5.23
C ASP A 58 8.27 -10.70 -5.13
N HIS A 59 9.31 -10.12 -5.74
CA HIS A 59 9.55 -8.68 -5.68
C HIS A 59 8.38 -7.89 -6.29
N VAL A 60 7.86 -6.93 -5.51
CA VAL A 60 6.76 -6.05 -5.92
C VAL A 60 7.26 -4.61 -6.06
N LEU A 61 7.03 -4.00 -7.22
CA LEU A 61 7.24 -2.56 -7.46
C LEU A 61 5.88 -1.84 -7.49
N LEU A 62 5.62 -0.99 -6.50
CA LEU A 62 4.43 -0.14 -6.46
C LEU A 62 4.75 1.23 -7.05
N PHE A 63 4.21 1.54 -8.22
CA PHE A 63 4.43 2.82 -8.90
C PHE A 63 3.12 3.53 -9.26
N GLY A 64 3.17 4.86 -9.34
CA GLY A 64 2.05 5.70 -9.76
C GLY A 64 1.95 7.04 -9.01
N PRO A 65 1.05 7.94 -9.46
CA PRO A 65 0.78 9.23 -8.83
C PRO A 65 0.57 9.18 -7.30
N PRO A 66 0.79 10.29 -6.57
CA PRO A 66 0.49 10.37 -5.14
C PRO A 66 -0.99 10.07 -4.85
N GLY A 67 -1.30 9.57 -3.65
CA GLY A 67 -2.68 9.29 -3.23
C GLY A 67 -3.27 7.95 -3.68
N LEU A 68 -2.58 7.16 -4.51
CA LEU A 68 -3.09 5.86 -5.00
C LEU A 68 -2.91 4.68 -4.02
N GLY A 69 -2.59 4.93 -2.75
CA GLY A 69 -2.50 3.87 -1.74
C GLY A 69 -1.27 2.96 -1.82
N LYS A 70 -0.17 3.38 -2.47
CA LYS A 70 1.08 2.59 -2.56
C LYS A 70 1.63 2.19 -1.18
N THR A 71 1.74 3.15 -0.27
CA THR A 71 2.23 2.88 1.10
C THR A 71 1.29 1.93 1.83
N THR A 72 -0.02 2.12 1.70
CA THR A 72 -1.04 1.23 2.27
C THR A 72 -0.91 -0.19 1.74
N LEU A 73 -0.76 -0.37 0.42
CA LEU A 73 -0.57 -1.69 -0.18
C LEU A 73 0.71 -2.37 0.32
N ALA A 74 1.81 -1.65 0.50
CA ALA A 74 3.04 -2.22 1.06
C ALA A 74 2.82 -2.78 2.48
N HIS A 75 2.08 -2.06 3.33
CA HIS A 75 1.73 -2.53 4.67
C HIS A 75 0.78 -3.74 4.65
N ILE A 76 -0.21 -3.74 3.75
CA ILE A 76 -1.11 -4.88 3.55
C ILE A 76 -0.30 -6.11 3.14
N LEU A 77 0.61 -5.98 2.17
CA LEU A 77 1.44 -7.10 1.71
C LEU A 77 2.32 -7.67 2.81
N ALA A 78 2.97 -6.82 3.62
CA ALA A 78 3.74 -7.28 4.78
C ALA A 78 2.86 -8.10 5.73
N ARG A 79 1.69 -7.57 6.09
CA ARG A 79 0.74 -8.24 6.98
C ARG A 79 0.23 -9.57 6.43
N GLU A 80 -0.15 -9.62 5.16
CA GLU A 80 -0.64 -10.85 4.50
C GLU A 80 0.44 -11.94 4.43
N MET A 81 1.71 -11.53 4.39
CA MET A 81 2.87 -12.41 4.42
C MET A 81 3.39 -12.70 5.84
N GLY A 82 2.78 -12.13 6.88
CA GLY A 82 3.14 -12.37 8.29
C GLY A 82 4.42 -11.68 8.77
N VAL A 83 4.80 -10.56 8.14
CA VAL A 83 5.96 -9.70 8.51
C VAL A 83 5.47 -8.44 9.21
#